data_AF-A0A4Y2NFK5-F1
#
_entry.id   AF-A0A4Y2NFK5-F1
#
_cell.length_a   1.000
_cell.length_b   1.000
_cell.length_c   1.000
_cell.angle_alpha   90.00
_cell.angle_beta   90.00
_cell.angle_gamma   90.00
#
_symmetry.space_group_name_H-M   'P 1'
#
loop_
_entity.id
_entity.type
_entity.pdbx_description
1 polymer ?
#
loop_
_entity_poly.entity_id
_entity_poly.type
_entity_poly.pdbx_seq_one_letter_code
_entity_poly.pdbx_strand_id
1 'polypeptide(L)'
;MRVQYSLNIGDEKDIVHTIFLRVPGNITVFEVMQLAQDADAKYKFQGKKMREQLLIYDIAGITNDFEDGKFWLLYVGKDAESMRYTNESPDKIALQDGTHIVMWYKKAHI
;
A
#
# COMPACT_ATOMS: atom_id res chain seq x y z
N MET A 1 -11.93 -12.57 -5.55
CA MET A 1 -10.58 -12.46 -6.12
C MET A 1 -9.52 -12.65 -5.04
N ARG A 2 -8.33 -13.11 -5.42
CA ARG A 2 -7.14 -13.21 -4.57
C ARG A 2 -6.29 -11.96 -4.78
N VAL A 3 -5.92 -11.33 -3.68
CA VAL A 3 -5.03 -10.17 -3.67
C VAL A 3 -3.88 -10.45 -2.72
N GLN A 4 -2.67 -10.13 -3.15
CA GLN A 4 -1.49 -10.10 -2.30
C GLN A 4 -1.26 -8.66 -1.85
N TYR A 5 -1.03 -8.44 -0.56
CA TYR A 5 -0.67 -7.12 -0.04
C TYR A 5 0.60 -7.21 0.81
N SER A 6 1.65 -6.52 0.37
CA SER A 6 2.94 -6.47 1.05
C SER A 6 3.26 -5.09 1.61
N LEU A 7 3.87 -5.07 2.80
CA LEU A 7 4.56 -3.92 3.36
C LEU A 7 6.07 -4.15 3.21
N ASN A 8 6.75 -3.25 2.52
CA ASN A 8 8.21 -3.23 2.44
C ASN A 8 8.72 -2.04 3.25
N ILE A 9 9.68 -2.25 4.14
CA ILE A 9 10.28 -1.18 4.95
C ILE A 9 11.78 -1.16 4.71
N GLY A 10 12.32 0.03 4.45
CA GLY A 10 13.73 0.25 4.15
C GLY A 10 14.02 0.33 2.65
N ASP A 11 15.10 1.04 2.30
CA ASP A 11 15.46 1.30 0.90
C ASP A 11 15.81 0.01 0.13
N GLU A 12 16.34 -1.00 0.83
CA GLU A 12 16.71 -2.32 0.29
C GLU A 12 15.66 -3.42 0.56
N LYS A 13 14.44 -3.05 1.01
CA LYS A 13 13.39 -3.99 1.47
C LYS A 13 13.84 -4.85 2.66
N ASP A 14 14.44 -4.21 3.65
CA ASP A 14 14.99 -4.83 4.85
C ASP A 14 13.96 -5.68 5.60
N ILE A 15 12.71 -5.23 5.61
CA ILE A 15 11.59 -5.95 6.23
C ILE A 15 10.45 -6.07 5.21
N VAL A 16 9.94 -7.29 5.05
CA VAL A 16 8.77 -7.60 4.21
C VAL A 16 7.71 -8.33 5.02
N HIS A 17 6.51 -7.76 5.08
CA HIS A 17 5.32 -8.44 5.58
C HIS A 17 4.34 -8.64 4.44
N THR A 18 3.76 -9.83 4.30
CA THR A 18 2.79 -10.12 3.25
C THR A 18 1.57 -10.84 3.81
N ILE A 19 0.40 -10.38 3.39
CA ILE A 19 -0.89 -11.01 3.67
C ILE A 19 -1.59 -11.32 2.34
N PHE A 20 -2.25 -12.48 2.30
CA PHE A 20 -3.06 -12.89 1.16
C PHE A 20 -4.53 -12.81 1.55
N LEU A 21 -5.30 -12.03 0.80
CA LEU A 21 -6.71 -11.77 1.08
C LEU A 21 -7.59 -12.35 -0.01
N ARG A 22 -8.71 -12.94 0.39
CA ARG A 22 -9.83 -13.26 -0.51
C ARG A 22 -10.87 -12.17 -0.38
N VAL A 23 -11.11 -11.43 -1.46
CA VAL A 23 -11.97 -10.24 -1.46
C VAL A 23 -13.01 -10.31 -2.58
N PRO A 24 -14.11 -9.52 -2.51
CA PRO A 24 -15.10 -9.43 -3.60
C PRO A 24 -14.51 -8.87 -4.91
N GLY A 25 -15.27 -8.97 -6.00
CA GLY A 25 -14.97 -8.28 -7.27
C GLY A 25 -15.07 -6.76 -7.14
N ASN A 26 -14.40 -6.00 -8.03
CA ASN A 26 -14.50 -4.53 -8.15
C ASN A 26 -14.16 -3.73 -6.88
N ILE A 27 -13.24 -4.25 -6.08
CA ILE A 27 -12.72 -3.58 -4.87
C ILE A 27 -11.50 -2.71 -5.21
N THR A 28 -11.28 -1.67 -4.43
CA THR A 28 -10.16 -0.73 -4.56
C THR A 28 -8.95 -1.12 -3.69
N VAL A 29 -7.79 -0.50 -3.94
CA VAL A 29 -6.62 -0.61 -3.04
C VAL A 29 -6.99 -0.22 -1.61
N PHE A 30 -7.70 0.90 -1.44
CA PHE A 30 -8.07 1.40 -0.12
C PHE A 30 -8.92 0.40 0.68
N GLU A 31 -9.93 -0.19 0.05
CA GLU A 31 -10.78 -1.19 0.71
C GLU A 31 -9.99 -2.47 1.06
N VAL A 32 -9.03 -2.89 0.24
CA VAL A 32 -8.12 -3.99 0.61
C VAL A 32 -7.25 -3.62 1.81
N MET A 33 -6.75 -2.39 1.89
CA MET A 33 -6.00 -1.92 3.07
C MET A 33 -6.89 -1.94 4.32
N GLN A 34 -8.16 -1.56 4.21
CA GLN A 34 -9.12 -1.62 5.32
C GLN A 34 -9.33 -3.07 5.80
N LEU A 35 -9.50 -4.02 4.88
CA LEU A 35 -9.62 -5.43 5.24
C LEU A 35 -8.33 -5.97 5.88
N ALA A 36 -7.17 -5.51 5.42
CA ALA A 36 -5.88 -5.94 5.95
C ALA A 36 -5.67 -5.47 7.40
N GLN A 37 -6.00 -4.22 7.73
CA GLN A 37 -5.85 -3.72 9.11
C GLN A 37 -6.76 -4.42 10.13
N ASP A 38 -7.94 -4.87 9.69
CA ASP A 38 -8.86 -5.63 10.53
C ASP A 38 -8.36 -7.06 10.75
N ALA A 39 -7.63 -7.62 9.77
CA ALA A 39 -7.07 -8.97 9.82
C ALA A 39 -5.75 -9.06 10.60
N ASP A 40 -4.86 -8.08 10.48
CA ASP A 40 -3.57 -8.04 11.17
C ASP A 40 -3.19 -6.59 11.52
N ALA A 41 -2.91 -6.35 12.81
CA ALA A 41 -2.56 -5.04 13.35
C ALA A 41 -1.33 -4.39 12.69
N LYS A 42 -0.44 -5.17 12.06
CA LYS A 42 0.69 -4.64 11.27
C LYS A 42 0.24 -3.82 10.07
N TYR A 43 -0.98 -4.00 9.60
CA TYR A 43 -1.53 -3.28 8.45
C TYR A 43 -2.39 -2.08 8.87
N LYS A 44 -2.52 -1.81 10.18
CA LYS A 44 -3.16 -0.56 10.65
C LYS A 44 -2.47 0.63 10.02
N PHE A 45 -3.26 1.53 9.49
CA PHE A 45 -2.77 2.69 8.77
C PHE A 45 -3.55 3.94 9.17
N GLN A 46 -2.94 5.10 8.94
CA GLN A 46 -3.63 6.38 8.97
C GLN A 46 -3.57 7.03 7.60
N GLY A 47 -4.71 7.57 7.18
CA GLY A 47 -4.87 8.28 5.93
C GLY A 47 -5.58 9.60 6.15
N LYS A 48 -5.25 10.60 5.33
CA LYS A 48 -5.91 11.91 5.33
C LYS A 48 -6.45 12.19 3.94
N LYS A 49 -7.74 12.50 3.86
CA LYS A 49 -8.34 12.97 2.61
C LYS A 49 -7.99 14.44 2.41
N MET A 50 -7.29 14.72 1.31
CA MET A 50 -6.88 16.04 0.87
C MET A 50 -7.53 16.31 -0.49
N ARG A 51 -8.61 17.12 -0.48
CA ARG A 51 -9.46 17.35 -1.66
C ARG A 51 -9.97 16.01 -2.22
N GLU A 52 -9.56 15.63 -3.42
CA GLU A 52 -9.95 14.40 -4.11
C GLU A 52 -8.91 13.27 -4.02
N GLN A 53 -7.90 13.41 -3.16
CA GLN A 53 -6.84 12.42 -2.98
C GLN A 53 -6.76 11.97 -1.52
N LEU A 54 -6.66 10.68 -1.32
CA LEU A 54 -6.42 10.05 -0.04
C LEU A 54 -4.91 9.77 0.10
N LEU A 55 -4.26 10.51 0.99
CA LEU A 55 -2.86 10.31 1.32
C LEU A 55 -2.74 9.37 2.52
N ILE A 56 -2.11 8.22 2.33
CA ILE A 56 -1.70 7.33 3.42
C ILE A 56 -0.36 7.84 3.95
N TYR A 57 -0.30 8.15 5.25
CA TYR A 57 0.89 8.75 5.84
C TYR A 57 1.47 7.97 7.02
N ASP A 58 0.79 6.93 7.47
CA ASP A 58 1.25 6.03 8.53
C ASP A 58 0.78 4.61 8.23
N ILE A 59 1.65 3.61 8.37
CA ILE A 59 1.30 2.19 8.37
C ILE A 59 2.16 1.51 9.43
N ALA A 60 1.59 0.60 10.21
CA ALA A 60 2.25 -0.10 11.32
C ALA A 60 2.83 0.85 12.39
N GLY A 61 2.33 2.09 12.49
CA GLY A 61 2.89 3.13 13.37
C GLY A 61 4.20 3.76 12.84
N ILE A 62 4.60 3.45 11.61
CA ILE A 62 5.69 4.13 10.93
C ILE A 62 5.09 5.29 10.15
N THR A 63 5.30 6.50 10.63
CA THR A 63 4.83 7.73 9.98
C THR A 63 5.82 8.17 8.89
N ASN A 64 5.30 8.80 7.84
CA ASN A 64 6.12 9.48 6.83
C ASN A 64 7.07 10.48 7.51
N ASP A 65 8.33 10.46 7.09
CA ASP A 65 9.38 11.31 7.62
C ASP A 65 9.80 12.32 6.56
N PHE A 66 9.38 13.57 6.76
CA PHE A 66 9.69 14.66 5.85
C PHE A 66 11.15 15.13 5.98
N GLU A 67 11.79 14.95 7.13
CA GLU A 67 13.17 15.39 7.35
C GLU A 67 14.14 14.45 6.64
N ASP A 68 13.87 13.15 6.71
CA ASP A 68 14.66 12.10 6.05
C ASP A 68 14.21 11.79 4.61
N GLY A 69 13.10 12.40 4.16
CA GLY A 69 12.50 12.20 2.85
C GLY A 69 11.95 10.78 2.62
N LYS A 70 11.53 10.09 3.69
CA LYS A 70 11.00 8.72 3.64
C LYS A 70 9.48 8.73 3.69
N PHE A 71 8.87 8.07 2.70
CA PHE A 71 7.43 8.07 2.55
C PHE A 71 6.92 6.66 2.25
N TRP A 72 5.66 6.41 2.62
CA TRP A 72 4.90 5.27 2.15
C TRP A 72 4.48 5.47 0.69
N LEU A 73 5.12 4.71 -0.20
CA LEU A 73 4.90 4.75 -1.65
C LEU A 73 4.05 3.55 -2.08
N LEU A 74 3.03 3.80 -2.90
CA LEU A 74 2.15 2.76 -3.41
C LEU A 74 2.66 2.21 -4.75
N TYR A 75 2.80 0.89 -4.81
CA TYR A 75 3.03 0.14 -6.04
C TYR A 75 1.92 -0.88 -6.25
N VAL A 76 1.52 -1.06 -7.51
CA VAL A 76 0.50 -2.04 -7.91
C VAL A 76 0.98 -2.77 -9.16
N GLY A 77 0.76 -4.09 -9.20
CA GLY A 77 1.10 -4.95 -10.34
C GLY A 77 0.52 -6.35 -10.15
N LYS A 78 0.97 -7.32 -10.95
CA LYS A 78 0.68 -8.75 -10.73
C LYS A 78 1.94 -9.55 -10.38
N ASP A 79 3.09 -9.06 -10.85
CA ASP A 79 4.40 -9.68 -10.72
C ASP A 79 5.48 -8.58 -10.71
N ALA A 80 6.75 -8.97 -10.60
CA ALA A 80 7.88 -8.05 -10.57
C ALA A 80 8.00 -7.19 -11.84
N GLU A 81 7.61 -7.73 -13.00
CA GLU A 81 7.73 -7.04 -14.29
C GLU A 81 6.65 -5.99 -14.50
N SER A 82 5.46 -6.22 -13.96
CA SER A 82 4.28 -5.33 -14.05
C SER A 82 4.15 -4.39 -12.85
N MET A 83 4.96 -4.55 -11.80
CA MET A 83 4.92 -3.69 -10.62
C MET A 83 5.29 -2.25 -10.97
N ARG A 84 4.37 -1.31 -10.73
CA ARG A 84 4.59 0.12 -11.03
C ARG A 84 4.25 0.98 -9.82
N TYR A 85 5.09 1.97 -9.57
CA TYR A 85 4.77 3.07 -8.67
C TYR A 85 3.58 3.85 -9.22
N THR A 86 2.68 4.28 -8.34
CA THR A 86 1.57 5.16 -8.72
C THR A 86 1.36 6.27 -7.69
N ASN A 87 1.05 7.47 -8.19
CA ASN A 87 0.58 8.61 -7.40
C ASN A 87 -0.95 8.65 -7.30
N GLU A 88 -1.64 7.71 -7.92
CA GLU A 88 -3.09 7.67 -7.90
C GLU A 88 -3.60 7.37 -6.47
N SER A 89 -4.72 7.99 -6.14
CA SER A 89 -5.37 7.80 -4.85
C SER A 89 -5.77 6.34 -4.64
N PRO A 90 -5.48 5.69 -3.50
CA PRO A 90 -5.80 4.28 -3.27
C PRO A 90 -7.29 3.92 -3.42
N ASP A 91 -8.20 4.89 -3.20
CA ASP A 91 -9.65 4.75 -3.37
C ASP A 91 -10.13 4.87 -4.83
N LYS A 92 -9.22 5.16 -5.77
CA LYS A 92 -9.52 5.25 -7.22
C LYS A 92 -8.99 4.06 -8.02
N ILE A 93 -8.06 3.29 -7.46
CA ILE A 93 -7.43 2.16 -8.14
C ILE A 93 -8.25 0.88 -7.92
N ALA A 94 -8.99 0.46 -8.94
CA ALA A 94 -9.72 -0.80 -8.94
C ALA A 94 -8.80 -2.01 -9.19
N LEU A 95 -9.02 -3.12 -8.48
CA LEU A 95 -8.17 -4.30 -8.52
C LEU A 95 -8.74 -5.42 -9.41
N GLN A 96 -7.84 -6.29 -9.85
CA GLN A 96 -8.17 -7.51 -10.58
C GLN A 96 -7.72 -8.75 -9.80
N ASP A 97 -8.18 -9.93 -10.21
CA ASP A 97 -7.69 -11.18 -9.63
C ASP A 97 -6.18 -11.35 -9.85
N GLY A 98 -5.49 -11.71 -8.77
CA GLY A 98 -4.04 -11.88 -8.75
C GLY A 98 -3.26 -10.58 -8.61
N THR A 99 -3.90 -9.42 -8.37
CA THR A 99 -3.17 -8.18 -8.11
C THR A 99 -2.32 -8.27 -6.85
N HIS A 100 -1.10 -7.74 -6.93
CA HIS A 100 -0.17 -7.52 -5.84
C HIS A 100 -0.06 -6.02 -5.58
N ILE A 101 -0.41 -5.63 -4.35
CA ILE A 101 -0.25 -4.30 -3.79
C ILE A 101 1.00 -4.29 -2.93
N VAL A 102 1.82 -3.26 -3.07
CA VAL A 102 2.97 -3.03 -2.19
C VAL A 102 2.91 -1.60 -1.68
N MET A 103 2.84 -1.46 -0.36
CA MET A 103 3.17 -0.20 0.31
C MET A 103 4.64 -0.27 0.73
N TRP A 104 5.46 0.64 0.23
CA TRP A 104 6.91 0.63 0.46
C TRP A 104 7.35 1.90 1.16
N TYR A 105 7.79 1.78 2.41
CA TYR A 105 8.43 2.86 3.17
C TYR A 105 9.91 2.95 2.80
N LYS A 106 10.28 3.98 2.03
CA LYS A 106 11.63 4.23 1.53
C LYS A 106 11.83 5.70 1.20
N LYS A 107 13.06 6.12 0.93
CA LYS A 107 13.34 7.45 0.42
C LYS A 107 12.64 7.67 -0.93
N ALA A 108 11.81 8.70 -1.00
CA ALA A 108 11.26 9.16 -2.26
C ALA A 108 12.39 9.79 -3.07
N HIS A 109 12.72 9.18 -4.20
CA HIS A 109 13.55 9.84 -5.20
C HIS A 109 12.58 10.69 -6.03
N ILE A 110 12.55 11.99 -5.72
CA ILE A 110 11.76 13.00 -6.42
C ILE A 110 12.60 13.57 -7.57
#